data_AF-A0A2D6YHB2-F1
#
_entry.id   AF-A0A2D6YHB2-F1
#
_cell.length_a   1.000
_cell.length_b   1.000
_cell.length_c   1.000
_cell.angle_alpha   90.00
_cell.angle_beta   90.00
_cell.angle_gamma   90.00
#
_symmetry.space_group_name_H-M   'P 1'
#
loop_
_entity.id
_entity.type
_entity.pdbx_description
1 polymer ?
#
loop_
_entity_poly.entity_id
_entity_poly.type
_entity_poly.pdbx_seq_one_letter_code
_entity_poly.pdbx_strand_id
1 'polypeptide(L)'
;MKMTVHSRILLFFIIVTSLPCLSLAQQRNRTDSGDDFSSKVYRQALVIENTSYQNTKSVSQSLATKNQVSNTLQSLGFRVSNLSNAKQRETEKAIRQFGRSLRDNRGVGVFYYAGHVVQFENENYLLPIDTKLTRIEEVPYKTVPLGKLVRQMKFAGNQINIIILDACSPNPFIEELHGGTPGMMEIKIPKNMIISYACSPRTLTKKTDPERLFTSALLQHMKTVQIELNEVFEQTSTDVAQKSDGRHIPWFSSSVSKEFFFAPNKKFLEQYVLKPVVVKNEDSNKSRVTDSSNQTVAAKQSDNQTNQNAEIVITELATPPDDQRIFRLKRAYVDQQLANLNTLLNDARVIPIEQDGKPWFIFDFVREGSIYEKLGLKNKDVIVQINGFTVDNLPKALKLFEALQLEEKITLRIKREGQITDFQYFIDS
;
A
#
# COMPACT_ATOMS: atom_id res chain seq x y z
N MET A 1 -60.85 -15.83 -39.96
CA MET A 1 -60.28 -15.98 -41.32
C MET A 1 -58.84 -16.49 -41.17
N LYS A 2 -58.50 -17.57 -41.89
CA LYS A 2 -57.17 -18.17 -42.17
C LYS A 2 -55.97 -17.18 -42.05
N MET A 3 -54.74 -17.51 -41.67
CA MET A 3 -53.98 -18.76 -41.89
C MET A 3 -52.54 -18.68 -41.28
N THR A 4 -52.03 -19.83 -40.77
CA THR A 4 -50.65 -20.41 -40.89
C THR A 4 -49.40 -19.74 -40.24
N VAL A 5 -48.71 -20.42 -39.28
CA VAL A 5 -47.45 -21.25 -39.42
C VAL A 5 -46.19 -20.37 -39.28
N HIS A 6 -45.16 -20.60 -38.45
CA HIS A 6 -44.59 -21.78 -37.77
C HIS A 6 -43.64 -21.30 -36.63
N SER A 7 -43.58 -22.01 -35.49
CA SER A 7 -42.55 -23.03 -35.15
C SER A 7 -41.21 -22.40 -34.79
N ARG A 8 -40.77 -22.39 -33.51
CA ARG A 8 -39.89 -23.40 -32.84
C ARG A 8 -39.25 -22.59 -31.70
N ILE A 9 -39.14 -22.94 -30.41
CA ILE A 9 -38.96 -24.19 -29.68
C ILE A 9 -39.34 -23.84 -28.23
N LEU A 10 -40.36 -24.48 -27.68
CA LEU A 10 -40.63 -24.56 -26.24
C LEU A 10 -41.15 -25.98 -26.00
N LEU A 11 -40.70 -26.60 -24.90
CA LEU A 11 -40.86 -28.00 -24.50
C LEU A 11 -39.96 -29.04 -25.18
N PHE A 12 -38.82 -29.29 -24.54
CA PHE A 12 -38.52 -30.64 -24.07
C PHE A 12 -38.28 -30.56 -22.55
N PHE A 13 -39.28 -31.01 -21.79
CA PHE A 13 -39.21 -31.27 -20.35
C PHE A 13 -39.06 -32.79 -20.17
N ILE A 14 -38.21 -33.22 -19.23
CA ILE A 14 -38.26 -34.42 -18.34
C ILE A 14 -36.88 -34.41 -17.63
N ILE A 15 -36.78 -33.90 -16.40
CA ILE A 15 -36.95 -34.59 -15.10
C ILE A 15 -35.86 -35.66 -14.81
N VAL A 16 -34.94 -35.27 -13.91
CA VAL A 16 -34.40 -36.00 -12.74
C VAL A 16 -33.57 -37.28 -12.98
N THR A 17 -32.28 -37.23 -12.65
CA THR A 17 -31.65 -37.97 -11.52
C THR A 17 -30.12 -37.79 -11.51
N SER A 18 -29.61 -37.36 -10.35
CA SER A 18 -28.30 -37.72 -9.77
C SER A 18 -27.16 -38.17 -10.70
N LEU A 19 -26.25 -37.26 -11.01
CA LEU A 19 -24.81 -37.56 -11.01
C LEU A 19 -24.09 -36.38 -10.37
N PRO A 20 -23.26 -36.58 -9.33
CA PRO A 20 -22.37 -35.52 -8.88
C PRO A 20 -21.38 -35.32 -10.01
N CYS A 21 -21.47 -34.17 -10.69
CA CYS A 21 -20.37 -33.70 -11.50
C CYS A 21 -19.24 -33.43 -10.50
N LEU A 22 -18.34 -34.41 -10.36
CA LEU A 22 -16.99 -34.20 -9.88
C LEU A 22 -16.36 -33.18 -10.84
N SER A 23 -16.61 -31.91 -10.56
CA SER A 23 -15.67 -30.87 -10.91
C SER A 23 -14.38 -31.27 -10.20
N LEU A 24 -13.40 -31.73 -10.98
CA LEU A 24 -11.99 -31.62 -10.65
C LEU A 24 -11.66 -30.12 -10.57
N ALA A 25 -12.26 -29.42 -9.61
CA ALA A 25 -11.57 -28.39 -8.89
C ALA A 25 -10.36 -29.13 -8.33
N GLN A 26 -9.22 -28.92 -8.99
CA GLN A 26 -7.93 -29.29 -8.47
C GLN A 26 -7.72 -28.43 -7.24
N GLN A 27 -8.38 -28.86 -6.17
CA GLN A 27 -8.09 -28.57 -4.80
C GLN A 27 -6.60 -28.91 -4.69
N ARG A 28 -5.76 -27.89 -4.86
CA ARG A 28 -4.41 -27.90 -4.35
C ARG A 28 -4.59 -27.97 -2.84
N ASN A 29 -4.86 -29.18 -2.34
CA ASN A 29 -4.36 -29.64 -1.07
C ASN A 29 -2.82 -29.53 -1.21
N ARG A 30 -2.30 -28.30 -1.13
CA ARG A 30 -0.97 -28.08 -0.58
C ARG A 30 -1.13 -28.60 0.84
N THR A 31 -0.74 -29.84 0.99
CA THR A 31 -0.61 -30.50 2.28
C THR A 31 -0.02 -29.48 3.25
N ASP A 32 -0.62 -29.41 4.43
CA ASP A 32 -0.07 -28.84 5.66
C ASP A 32 1.20 -29.64 6.05
N SER A 33 2.13 -29.75 5.10
CA SER A 33 3.32 -30.59 5.14
C SER A 33 4.38 -30.01 6.06
N GLY A 34 4.11 -28.86 6.70
CA GLY A 34 5.03 -28.20 7.62
C GLY A 34 6.35 -27.77 6.98
N ASP A 35 6.51 -27.93 5.66
CA ASP A 35 7.77 -27.80 4.92
C ASP A 35 7.78 -26.62 3.93
N ASP A 36 6.96 -25.60 4.18
CA ASP A 36 7.05 -24.34 3.45
C ASP A 36 8.24 -23.51 3.96
N PHE A 37 8.91 -22.78 3.06
CA PHE A 37 10.02 -21.88 3.37
C PHE A 37 9.75 -21.00 4.60
N SER A 38 8.52 -20.52 4.71
CA SER A 38 8.08 -19.63 5.79
C SER A 38 8.16 -20.29 7.18
N SER A 39 7.94 -21.60 7.31
CA SER A 39 7.93 -22.27 8.63
C SER A 39 9.34 -22.55 9.18
N LYS A 40 10.36 -22.65 8.30
CA LYS A 40 11.73 -23.04 8.65
C LYS A 40 12.75 -21.91 8.64
N VAL A 41 12.42 -20.77 8.00
CA VAL A 41 13.35 -19.66 7.84
C VAL A 41 13.62 -18.94 9.16
N TYR A 42 14.88 -18.52 9.36
CA TYR A 42 15.23 -17.62 10.46
C TYR A 42 14.60 -16.24 10.26
N ARG A 43 13.95 -15.73 11.31
CA ARG A 43 13.20 -14.47 11.29
C ARG A 43 13.77 -13.52 12.33
N GLN A 44 14.14 -12.31 11.90
CA GLN A 44 14.68 -11.29 12.80
C GLN A 44 14.11 -9.91 12.47
N ALA A 45 13.86 -9.12 13.51
CA ALA A 45 13.30 -7.80 13.36
C ALA A 45 14.03 -6.74 14.20
N LEU A 46 14.11 -5.53 13.66
CA LEU A 46 14.45 -4.32 14.39
C LEU A 46 13.23 -3.39 14.40
N VAL A 47 12.75 -3.06 15.59
CA VAL A 47 11.61 -2.17 15.83
C VAL A 47 12.15 -0.91 16.50
N ILE A 48 11.82 0.26 15.95
CA ILE A 48 12.17 1.56 16.52
C ILE A 48 10.90 2.41 16.62
N GLU A 49 10.54 2.85 17.82
CA GLU A 49 9.39 3.72 18.05
C GLU A 49 9.83 5.01 18.76
N ASN A 50 9.73 6.16 18.08
CA ASN A 50 10.13 7.47 18.58
C ASN A 50 8.90 8.38 18.72
N THR A 51 8.55 8.76 19.94
CA THR A 51 7.41 9.64 20.25
C THR A 51 7.75 10.83 21.13
N SER A 52 8.79 10.73 21.97
CA SER A 52 9.14 11.76 22.95
C SER A 52 10.31 12.65 22.48
N TYR A 53 10.06 13.48 21.46
CA TYR A 53 11.06 14.39 20.88
C TYR A 53 11.36 15.57 21.81
N GLN A 54 12.65 15.81 22.09
CA GLN A 54 13.10 16.75 23.12
C GLN A 54 13.03 18.22 22.69
N ASN A 55 13.21 18.50 21.39
CA ASN A 55 13.36 19.86 20.86
C ASN A 55 12.18 20.27 19.97
N THR A 56 10.96 19.87 20.31
CA THR A 56 9.74 20.25 19.58
C THR A 56 8.69 20.83 20.52
N LYS A 57 7.83 21.69 19.99
CA LYS A 57 6.64 22.21 20.71
C LYS A 57 5.51 21.17 20.81
N SER A 58 5.63 20.03 20.12
CA SER A 58 4.59 19.01 20.05
C SER A 58 4.63 18.08 21.25
N VAL A 59 3.50 17.95 21.96
CA VAL A 59 3.32 17.01 23.07
C VAL A 59 3.19 15.60 22.49
N SER A 60 4.06 14.69 22.94
CA SER A 60 4.07 13.27 22.60
C SER A 60 2.66 12.69 22.59
N GLN A 61 2.28 12.08 21.47
CA GLN A 61 1.06 11.28 21.42
C GLN A 61 1.23 10.02 22.26
N SER A 62 0.16 9.68 22.95
CA SER A 62 0.03 8.44 23.70
C SER A 62 0.31 7.27 22.76
N LEU A 63 1.39 6.55 23.05
CA LEU A 63 1.68 5.26 22.44
C LEU A 63 0.54 4.29 22.79
N ALA A 64 -0.43 4.11 21.89
CA ALA A 64 -1.30 2.95 21.95
C ALA A 64 -0.42 1.69 22.03
N THR A 65 -0.58 0.98 23.16
CA THR A 65 0.12 -0.20 23.68
C THR A 65 1.60 -0.32 23.29
N LYS A 66 2.49 0.20 24.17
CA LYS A 66 3.93 -0.10 24.13
C LYS A 66 4.16 -1.59 23.77
N ASN A 67 4.99 -1.85 22.77
CA ASN A 67 5.38 -3.19 22.31
C ASN A 67 4.36 -3.98 21.46
N GLN A 68 3.21 -3.44 21.02
CA GLN A 68 2.24 -4.21 20.23
C GLN A 68 2.83 -4.80 18.94
N VAL A 69 3.66 -4.03 18.23
CA VAL A 69 4.38 -4.46 17.03
C VAL A 69 5.38 -5.55 17.38
N SER A 70 6.23 -5.31 18.39
CA SER A 70 7.23 -6.27 18.86
C SER A 70 6.60 -7.60 19.28
N ASN A 71 5.54 -7.57 20.07
CA ASN A 71 4.83 -8.76 20.55
C ASN A 71 4.19 -9.54 19.39
N THR A 72 3.62 -8.82 18.41
CA THR A 72 3.04 -9.45 17.22
C THR A 72 4.13 -10.12 16.38
N LEU A 73 5.24 -9.44 16.11
CA LEU A 73 6.36 -10.02 15.38
C LEU A 73 6.95 -11.23 16.13
N GLN A 74 7.08 -11.17 17.45
CA GLN A 74 7.49 -12.33 18.26
C GLN A 74 6.52 -13.51 18.10
N SER A 75 5.20 -13.26 18.12
CA SER A 75 4.19 -14.29 17.86
C SER A 75 4.20 -14.86 16.44
N LEU A 76 4.89 -14.19 15.53
CA LEU A 76 5.14 -14.61 14.15
C LEU A 76 6.57 -15.19 13.98
N GLY A 77 7.21 -15.58 15.08
CA GLY A 77 8.52 -16.25 15.08
C GLY A 77 9.72 -15.34 14.88
N PHE A 78 9.56 -14.01 14.88
CA PHE A 78 10.69 -13.09 14.76
C PHE A 78 11.43 -12.93 16.09
N ARG A 79 12.77 -12.94 16.02
CA ARG A 79 13.62 -12.41 17.09
C ARG A 79 13.67 -10.90 16.97
N VAL A 80 13.05 -10.21 17.93
CA VAL A 80 12.87 -8.75 17.88
C VAL A 80 13.90 -8.04 18.76
N SER A 81 14.63 -7.09 18.16
CA SER A 81 15.36 -6.03 18.88
C SER A 81 14.50 -4.77 18.86
N ASN A 82 14.15 -4.23 20.03
CA ASN A 82 13.29 -3.06 20.14
C ASN A 82 14.05 -1.87 20.74
N LEU A 83 13.89 -0.69 20.15
CA LEU A 83 14.33 0.58 20.71
C LEU A 83 13.13 1.53 20.81
N SER A 84 12.98 2.18 21.96
CA SER A 84 11.97 3.21 22.16
C SER A 84 12.65 4.52 22.47
N ASN A 85 12.19 5.61 21.84
CA ASN A 85 12.72 6.96 22.02
C ASN A 85 14.24 7.00 21.86
N ALA A 86 14.72 6.48 20.73
CA ALA A 86 16.14 6.32 20.43
C ALA A 86 16.79 7.64 20.00
N LYS A 87 18.00 7.86 20.52
CA LYS A 87 18.90 8.93 20.08
C LYS A 87 19.65 8.54 18.80
N GLN A 88 20.23 9.53 18.12
CA GLN A 88 20.90 9.32 16.82
C GLN A 88 21.93 8.19 16.87
N ARG A 89 22.83 8.23 17.85
CA ARG A 89 23.89 7.21 18.01
C ARG A 89 23.34 5.81 18.26
N GLU A 90 22.21 5.71 18.96
CA GLU A 90 21.55 4.44 19.29
C GLU A 90 20.88 3.85 18.05
N THR A 91 20.14 4.67 17.31
CA THR A 91 19.52 4.29 16.03
C THR A 91 20.57 3.79 15.04
N GLU A 92 21.67 4.52 14.85
CA GLU A 92 22.73 4.09 13.93
C GLU A 92 23.41 2.80 14.39
N LYS A 93 23.67 2.65 15.70
CA LYS A 93 24.25 1.44 16.28
C LYS A 93 23.33 0.25 16.04
N ALA A 94 22.02 0.41 16.29
CA ALA A 94 21.02 -0.63 16.08
C ALA A 94 20.94 -1.07 14.61
N ILE A 95 20.93 -0.12 13.67
CA ILE A 95 20.93 -0.43 12.22
C ILE A 95 22.18 -1.24 11.83
N ARG A 96 23.37 -0.85 12.32
CA ARG A 96 24.61 -1.60 12.06
C ARG A 96 24.56 -3.01 12.67
N GLN A 97 24.10 -3.15 13.90
CA GLN A 97 23.98 -4.44 14.58
C GLN A 97 22.96 -5.34 13.88
N PHE A 98 21.83 -4.78 13.45
CA PHE A 98 20.82 -5.49 12.69
C PHE A 98 21.38 -5.99 11.35
N GLY A 99 22.08 -5.14 10.59
CA GLY A 99 22.75 -5.53 9.35
C GLY A 99 23.78 -6.66 9.52
N ARG A 100 24.55 -6.66 10.61
CA ARG A 100 25.47 -7.76 10.97
C ARG A 100 24.71 -9.04 11.28
N SER A 101 23.72 -8.96 12.16
CA SER A 101 22.88 -10.11 12.52
C SER A 101 22.21 -10.74 11.30
N LEU A 102 21.68 -9.90 10.38
CA LEU A 102 21.09 -10.37 9.13
C LEU A 102 22.10 -11.14 8.28
N ARG A 103 23.34 -10.68 8.20
CA ARG A 103 24.41 -11.34 7.43
C ARG A 103 24.81 -12.69 8.04
N ASP A 104 24.91 -12.74 9.36
CA ASP A 104 25.38 -13.91 10.10
C ASP A 104 24.34 -15.04 10.12
N ASN A 105 23.05 -14.69 10.26
CA ASN A 105 21.97 -15.68 10.37
C ASN A 105 21.22 -15.93 9.05
N ARG A 106 21.16 -14.93 8.17
CA ARG A 106 20.34 -14.91 6.94
C ARG A 106 18.85 -15.13 7.24
N GLY A 107 18.03 -15.27 6.19
CA GLY A 107 16.59 -15.54 6.31
C GLY A 107 15.71 -14.35 5.95
N VAL A 108 14.81 -13.97 6.86
CA VAL A 108 13.86 -12.86 6.70
C VAL A 108 14.14 -11.76 7.73
N GLY A 109 14.34 -10.53 7.23
CA GLY A 109 14.56 -9.34 8.04
C GLY A 109 13.39 -8.37 7.99
N VAL A 110 12.87 -7.95 9.14
CA VAL A 110 11.90 -6.85 9.25
C VAL A 110 12.55 -5.64 9.93
N PHE A 111 12.45 -4.47 9.31
CA PHE A 111 12.67 -3.20 9.97
C PHE A 111 11.33 -2.48 10.08
N TYR A 112 10.94 -2.10 11.29
CA TYR A 112 9.77 -1.28 11.56
C TYR A 112 10.20 0.02 12.23
N TYR A 113 9.73 1.15 11.71
CA TYR A 113 9.95 2.46 12.31
C TYR A 113 8.62 3.20 12.46
N ALA A 114 8.33 3.66 13.68
CA ALA A 114 7.26 4.62 13.94
C ALA A 114 7.86 5.91 14.50
N GLY A 115 7.54 7.04 13.88
CA GLY A 115 8.09 8.35 14.26
C GLY A 115 8.10 9.33 13.10
N HIS A 116 8.87 10.40 13.21
CA HIS A 116 9.01 11.40 12.15
C HIS A 116 10.12 11.03 11.17
N VAL A 117 9.90 11.37 9.90
CA VAL A 117 10.87 11.28 8.81
C VAL A 117 10.94 12.65 8.14
N VAL A 118 12.11 13.01 7.63
CA VAL A 118 12.31 14.19 6.78
C VAL A 118 12.93 13.79 5.46
N GLN A 119 12.49 14.43 4.38
CA GLN A 119 13.15 14.37 3.08
C GLN A 119 14.11 15.55 2.93
N PHE A 120 15.34 15.28 2.51
CA PHE A 120 16.33 16.29 2.13
C PHE A 120 17.17 15.77 0.95
N GLU A 121 17.37 16.59 -0.09
CA GLU A 121 18.18 16.26 -1.28
C GLU A 121 17.91 14.88 -1.90
N ASN A 122 16.63 14.52 -2.03
CA ASN A 122 16.22 13.21 -2.54
C ASN A 122 16.76 12.02 -1.71
N GLU A 123 16.85 12.18 -0.39
CA GLU A 123 16.94 11.07 0.56
C GLU A 123 15.93 11.22 1.73
N ASN A 124 15.46 10.09 2.25
CA ASN A 124 14.67 10.02 3.48
C ASN A 124 15.58 9.85 4.70
N TYR A 125 15.30 10.59 5.77
CA TYR A 125 16.04 10.55 7.03
C TYR A 125 15.10 10.30 8.20
N LEU A 126 15.42 9.30 9.03
CA LEU A 126 14.72 9.04 10.29
C LEU A 126 15.12 10.11 11.31
N LEU A 127 14.16 10.62 12.10
CA LEU A 127 14.43 11.59 13.16
C LEU A 127 14.58 10.89 14.53
N PRO A 128 15.77 10.93 15.13
CA PRO A 128 15.96 10.60 16.54
C PRO A 128 15.25 11.58 17.49
N ILE A 129 15.02 11.15 18.73
CA ILE A 129 14.35 12.02 19.72
C ILE A 129 15.18 13.23 20.17
N ASP A 130 16.51 13.16 20.03
CA ASP A 130 17.46 14.23 20.37
C ASP A 130 17.77 15.15 19.17
N THR A 131 17.05 14.99 18.06
CA THR A 131 17.16 15.87 16.89
C THR A 131 16.96 17.32 17.28
N LYS A 132 17.87 18.20 16.83
CA LYS A 132 17.76 19.66 16.95
C LYS A 132 18.24 20.30 15.66
N LEU A 133 17.29 20.68 14.81
CA LEU A 133 17.55 21.35 13.54
C LEU A 133 17.30 22.85 13.72
N THR A 134 18.26 23.68 13.30
CA THR A 134 18.06 25.13 13.16
C THR A 134 18.04 25.56 11.70
N ARG A 135 18.56 24.72 10.80
CA ARG A 135 18.55 24.93 9.35
C ARG A 135 18.42 23.59 8.64
N ILE A 136 17.90 23.59 7.41
CA ILE A 136 17.59 22.36 6.68
C ILE A 136 18.85 21.57 6.28
N GLU A 137 19.98 22.25 6.05
CA GLU A 137 21.27 21.65 5.67
C GLU A 137 21.90 20.84 6.81
N GLU A 138 21.37 20.94 8.03
CA GLU A 138 21.82 20.15 9.17
C GLU A 138 21.24 18.73 9.17
N VAL A 139 20.21 18.47 8.36
CA VAL A 139 19.52 17.17 8.29
C VAL A 139 20.50 16.01 8.15
N PRO A 140 21.45 15.99 7.18
CA PRO A 140 22.35 14.86 7.00
C PRO A 140 23.26 14.55 8.21
N TYR A 141 23.54 15.57 9.03
CA TYR A 141 24.48 15.47 10.16
C TYR A 141 23.79 15.12 11.48
N LYS A 142 22.54 15.56 11.67
CA LYS A 142 21.81 15.45 12.95
C LYS A 142 20.69 14.41 12.94
N THR A 143 20.51 13.70 11.82
CA THR A 143 19.49 12.66 11.67
C THR A 143 20.13 11.35 11.16
N VAL A 144 19.31 10.35 10.79
CA VAL A 144 19.82 9.06 10.30
C VAL A 144 19.29 8.78 8.89
N PRO A 145 20.15 8.76 7.84
CA PRO A 145 19.70 8.47 6.49
C PRO A 145 19.20 7.03 6.37
N LEU A 146 17.97 6.86 5.89
CA LEU A 146 17.34 5.57 5.70
C LEU A 146 18.10 4.71 4.67
N GLY A 147 18.80 5.36 3.74
CA GLY A 147 19.71 4.69 2.80
C GLY A 147 20.80 3.84 3.49
N LYS A 148 21.24 4.19 4.71
CA LYS A 148 22.16 3.34 5.50
C LYS A 148 21.51 1.99 5.80
N LEU A 149 20.26 1.96 6.27
CA LEU A 149 19.52 0.73 6.53
C LEU A 149 19.32 -0.08 5.25
N VAL A 150 18.82 0.55 4.17
CA VAL A 150 18.57 -0.12 2.89
C VAL A 150 19.83 -0.81 2.39
N ARG A 151 21.00 -0.15 2.47
CA ARG A 151 22.29 -0.76 2.13
C ARG A 151 22.65 -1.93 3.05
N GLN A 152 22.48 -1.79 4.37
CA GLN A 152 22.74 -2.89 5.31
C GLN A 152 21.91 -4.14 4.98
N MET A 153 20.60 -3.97 4.74
CA MET A 153 19.69 -5.08 4.41
C MET A 153 19.99 -5.68 3.03
N LYS A 154 20.30 -4.85 2.03
CA LYS A 154 20.71 -5.30 0.68
C LYS A 154 21.95 -6.21 0.75
N PHE A 155 23.01 -5.74 1.40
CA PHE A 155 24.29 -6.45 1.44
C PHE A 155 24.35 -7.58 2.48
N ALA A 156 23.33 -7.72 3.33
CA ALA A 156 23.20 -8.89 4.20
C ALA A 156 22.88 -10.19 3.42
N GLY A 157 22.35 -10.09 2.20
CA GLY A 157 22.11 -11.27 1.35
C GLY A 157 21.00 -12.19 1.89
N ASN A 158 20.03 -11.61 2.60
CA ASN A 158 18.81 -12.27 3.04
C ASN A 158 17.93 -12.70 1.88
N GLN A 159 17.04 -13.64 2.17
CA GLN A 159 16.05 -14.12 1.21
C GLN A 159 14.92 -13.11 1.04
N ILE A 160 14.53 -12.42 2.12
CA ILE A 160 13.50 -11.38 2.11
C ILE A 160 13.87 -10.28 3.11
N ASN A 161 13.75 -9.03 2.68
CA ASN A 161 13.89 -7.83 3.51
C ASN A 161 12.59 -7.02 3.47
N ILE A 162 12.07 -6.66 4.63
CA ILE A 162 10.80 -5.96 4.79
C ILE A 162 11.08 -4.67 5.56
N ILE A 163 10.76 -3.52 4.99
CA ILE A 163 10.88 -2.20 5.62
C ILE A 163 9.47 -1.63 5.78
N ILE A 164 9.09 -1.24 6.99
CA ILE A 164 7.77 -0.68 7.31
C ILE A 164 7.96 0.67 8.00
N LEU A 165 7.40 1.72 7.41
CA LEU A 165 7.55 3.10 7.86
C LEU A 165 6.19 3.69 8.25
N ASP A 166 5.93 3.72 9.56
CA ASP A 166 4.76 4.37 10.17
C ASP A 166 5.08 5.84 10.50
N ALA A 167 5.15 6.65 9.44
CA ALA A 167 5.65 8.04 9.48
C ALA A 167 4.84 9.00 8.59
N CYS A 168 3.53 9.06 8.81
CA CYS A 168 2.58 9.87 8.03
C CYS A 168 2.34 11.30 8.54
N SER A 169 2.76 11.57 9.76
CA SER A 169 2.39 12.81 10.44
C SER A 169 3.31 13.96 10.04
N PRO A 170 2.80 15.21 9.98
CA PRO A 170 3.64 16.38 9.76
C PRO A 170 4.84 16.41 10.70
N ASN A 171 5.96 16.87 10.17
CA ASN A 171 7.21 16.88 10.89
C ASN A 171 7.35 18.22 11.64
N PRO A 172 7.31 18.22 12.99
CA PRO A 172 7.30 19.46 13.78
C PRO A 172 8.59 20.27 13.66
N PHE A 173 9.68 19.68 13.15
CA PHE A 173 10.95 20.37 12.94
C PHE A 173 11.02 21.09 11.58
N ILE A 174 10.19 20.71 10.62
CA ILE A 174 10.27 21.18 9.23
C ILE A 174 9.18 22.21 8.92
N GLU A 175 8.05 22.18 9.63
CA GLU A 175 7.03 23.25 9.50
C GLU A 175 7.61 24.64 9.76
N GLU A 176 8.63 24.74 10.62
CA GLU A 176 9.35 25.99 10.91
C GLU A 176 10.55 26.26 9.98
N LEU A 177 10.94 25.29 9.14
CA LEU A 177 12.09 25.39 8.22
C LEU A 177 11.64 25.54 6.77
N HIS A 178 11.94 26.68 6.14
CA HIS A 178 11.68 26.89 4.71
C HIS A 178 12.43 25.86 3.84
N GLY A 179 11.75 25.28 2.85
CA GLY A 179 12.36 24.40 1.83
C GLY A 179 12.22 22.88 2.04
N GLY A 180 11.50 22.42 3.07
CA GLY A 180 11.18 21.01 3.24
C GLY A 180 10.13 20.50 2.25
N THR A 181 10.34 19.31 1.68
CA THR A 181 9.29 18.62 0.89
C THR A 181 8.40 17.82 1.86
N PRO A 182 7.05 17.97 1.79
CA PRO A 182 6.14 17.16 2.59
C PRO A 182 6.26 15.66 2.31
N GLY A 183 6.08 14.86 3.37
CA GLY A 183 6.05 13.40 3.26
C GLY A 183 7.42 12.76 2.98
N MET A 184 7.38 11.48 2.63
CA MET A 184 8.57 10.69 2.28
C MET A 184 8.66 10.54 0.77
N MET A 185 9.87 10.55 0.23
CA MET A 185 10.05 10.14 -1.16
C MET A 185 9.98 8.60 -1.29
N GLU A 186 9.60 8.13 -2.47
CA GLU A 186 9.70 6.70 -2.76
C GLU A 186 11.17 6.28 -2.90
N ILE A 187 11.52 5.18 -2.24
CA ILE A 187 12.84 4.56 -2.34
C ILE A 187 12.81 3.49 -3.44
N LYS A 188 13.74 3.58 -4.39
CA LYS A 188 14.02 2.50 -5.34
C LYS A 188 14.60 1.29 -4.61
N ILE A 189 13.80 0.23 -4.48
CA ILE A 189 14.16 -0.97 -3.73
C ILE A 189 15.07 -1.93 -4.53
N PRO A 190 16.11 -2.52 -3.90
CA PRO A 190 16.85 -3.66 -4.45
C PRO A 190 16.00 -4.94 -4.48
N LYS A 191 16.42 -5.96 -5.25
CA LYS A 191 15.78 -7.30 -5.26
C LYS A 191 15.59 -7.86 -3.85
N ASN A 192 14.56 -8.69 -3.69
CA ASN A 192 14.22 -9.36 -2.43
C ASN A 192 13.86 -8.38 -1.30
N MET A 193 13.38 -7.19 -1.64
CA MET A 193 12.97 -6.19 -0.67
C MET A 193 11.53 -5.75 -0.94
N ILE A 194 10.80 -5.52 0.14
CA ILE A 194 9.54 -4.79 0.16
C ILE A 194 9.70 -3.59 1.10
N ILE A 195 9.15 -2.45 0.69
CA ILE A 195 9.01 -1.27 1.53
C ILE A 195 7.55 -0.86 1.58
N SER A 196 7.02 -0.68 2.79
CA SER A 196 5.67 -0.22 3.04
C SER A 196 5.71 1.08 3.83
N TYR A 197 4.89 2.02 3.41
CA TYR A 197 4.70 3.34 3.99
C TYR A 197 3.27 3.39 4.52
N ALA A 198 3.10 3.91 5.72
CA ALA A 198 1.77 4.15 6.25
C ALA A 198 0.97 5.11 5.35
N CYS A 199 1.62 5.96 4.55
CA CYS A 199 0.99 6.89 3.61
C CYS A 199 1.71 6.88 2.27
N SER A 200 0.98 7.31 1.23
CA SER A 200 1.53 7.46 -0.11
C SER A 200 2.75 8.40 -0.12
N PRO A 201 3.79 8.12 -0.91
CA PRO A 201 4.94 9.01 -1.03
C PRO A 201 4.54 10.46 -1.33
N ARG A 202 5.30 11.41 -0.78
CA ARG A 202 5.07 12.87 -0.88
C ARG A 202 3.75 13.36 -0.28
N THR A 203 3.02 12.50 0.43
CA THR A 203 1.78 12.87 1.14
C THR A 203 1.98 12.83 2.66
N LEU A 204 1.11 13.56 3.36
CA LEU A 204 1.00 13.56 4.82
C LEU A 204 -0.49 13.51 5.19
N THR A 205 -0.80 12.98 6.37
CA THR A 205 -2.16 13.08 6.90
C THR A 205 -2.35 14.44 7.58
N LYS A 206 -3.50 15.10 7.36
CA LYS A 206 -3.82 16.42 7.94
C LYS A 206 -3.90 16.43 9.46
N LYS A 207 -4.14 15.25 10.07
CA LYS A 207 -4.06 15.00 11.50
C LYS A 207 -3.25 13.72 11.69
N THR A 208 -2.52 13.66 12.79
CA THR A 208 -2.02 12.40 13.34
C THR A 208 -3.16 11.39 13.41
N ASP A 209 -2.96 10.21 12.84
CA ASP A 209 -3.86 9.06 12.92
C ASP A 209 -3.99 8.62 14.39
N PRO A 210 -5.04 9.05 15.12
CA PRO A 210 -5.13 8.80 16.56
C PRO A 210 -5.35 7.32 16.86
N GLU A 211 -5.81 6.56 15.88
CA GLU A 211 -6.17 5.15 16.00
C GLU A 211 -5.05 4.21 15.53
N ARG A 212 -3.95 4.75 14.98
CA ARG A 212 -2.89 3.98 14.30
C ARG A 212 -3.51 2.95 13.34
N LEU A 213 -4.46 3.38 12.51
CA LEU A 213 -5.20 2.56 11.54
C LEU A 213 -4.25 1.68 10.72
N PHE A 214 -3.15 2.26 10.24
CA PHE A 214 -2.15 1.50 9.48
C PHE A 214 -1.56 0.34 10.28
N THR A 215 -1.00 0.64 11.45
CA THR A 215 -0.35 -0.39 12.27
C THR A 215 -1.35 -1.41 12.78
N SER A 216 -2.55 -1.00 13.18
CA SER A 216 -3.58 -1.94 13.64
C SER A 216 -4.02 -2.91 12.53
N ALA A 217 -4.33 -2.41 11.34
CA ALA A 217 -4.69 -3.23 10.18
C ALA A 217 -3.53 -4.16 9.77
N LEU A 218 -2.30 -3.63 9.73
CA LEU A 218 -1.12 -4.41 9.36
C LEU A 218 -0.91 -5.61 10.30
N LEU A 219 -0.95 -5.37 11.60
CA LEU A 219 -0.73 -6.43 12.60
C LEU A 219 -1.86 -7.47 12.60
N GLN A 220 -3.07 -7.09 12.21
CA GLN A 220 -4.18 -8.01 12.00
C GLN A 220 -3.88 -8.93 10.80
N HIS A 221 -3.57 -8.36 9.64
CA HIS A 221 -3.33 -9.12 8.40
C HIS A 221 -2.08 -9.99 8.45
N MET A 222 -1.02 -9.56 9.15
CA MET A 222 0.17 -10.39 9.38
C MET A 222 -0.13 -11.68 10.15
N LYS A 223 -1.19 -11.72 10.96
CA LYS A 223 -1.59 -12.91 11.72
C LYS A 223 -2.51 -13.83 10.92
N THR A 224 -3.00 -13.40 9.76
CA THR A 224 -3.91 -14.21 8.94
C THR A 224 -3.13 -15.34 8.30
N VAL A 225 -3.60 -16.56 8.53
CA VAL A 225 -2.91 -17.77 8.10
C VAL A 225 -2.98 -17.91 6.58
N GLN A 226 -1.87 -18.29 5.96
CA GLN A 226 -1.74 -18.55 4.53
C GLN A 226 -2.05 -17.36 3.60
N ILE A 227 -1.84 -16.12 4.08
CA ILE A 227 -1.85 -14.93 3.23
C ILE A 227 -0.43 -14.55 2.82
N GLU A 228 -0.23 -14.40 1.50
CA GLU A 228 1.07 -14.10 0.90
C GLU A 228 1.56 -12.71 1.33
N LEU A 229 2.88 -12.53 1.35
CA LEU A 229 3.54 -11.31 1.81
C LEU A 229 2.96 -10.03 1.19
N ASN A 230 2.78 -9.97 -0.13
CA ASN A 230 2.25 -8.78 -0.79
C ASN A 230 0.77 -8.59 -0.45
N GLU A 231 0.01 -9.68 -0.40
CA GLU A 231 -1.42 -9.64 -0.08
C GLU A 231 -1.68 -9.05 1.33
N VAL A 232 -0.80 -9.31 2.31
CA VAL A 232 -0.87 -8.66 3.64
C VAL A 232 -0.85 -7.13 3.52
N PHE A 233 0.02 -6.57 2.68
CA PHE A 233 0.10 -5.12 2.50
C PHE A 233 -1.03 -4.56 1.63
N GLU A 234 -1.52 -5.34 0.66
CA GLU A 234 -2.71 -4.99 -0.15
C GLU A 234 -3.97 -4.90 0.71
N GLN A 235 -4.22 -5.91 1.56
CA GLN A 235 -5.35 -5.92 2.48
C GLN A 235 -5.21 -4.83 3.55
N THR A 236 -4.00 -4.58 4.06
CA THR A 236 -3.72 -3.45 4.95
C THR A 236 -4.10 -2.11 4.30
N SER A 237 -3.66 -1.88 3.07
CA SER A 237 -3.99 -0.65 2.33
C SER A 237 -5.50 -0.50 2.13
N THR A 238 -6.18 -1.60 1.81
CA THR A 238 -7.63 -1.63 1.56
C THR A 238 -8.41 -1.28 2.83
N ASP A 239 -8.08 -1.92 3.95
CA ASP A 239 -8.74 -1.69 5.23
C ASP A 239 -8.54 -0.26 5.73
N VAL A 240 -7.32 0.29 5.59
CA VAL A 240 -7.03 1.66 6.04
C VAL A 240 -7.74 2.68 5.16
N ALA A 241 -7.73 2.48 3.83
CA ALA A 241 -8.48 3.34 2.92
C ALA A 241 -9.98 3.30 3.24
N GLN A 242 -10.55 2.12 3.49
CA GLN A 242 -11.96 1.99 3.86
C GLN A 242 -12.29 2.67 5.18
N LYS A 243 -11.50 2.41 6.25
CA LYS A 243 -11.74 2.98 7.59
C LYS A 243 -11.50 4.50 7.65
N SER A 244 -10.73 5.05 6.72
CA SER A 244 -10.42 6.47 6.64
C SER A 244 -11.27 7.23 5.60
N ASP A 245 -12.23 6.58 4.95
CA ASP A 245 -13.00 7.13 3.82
C ASP A 245 -12.10 7.65 2.69
N GLY A 246 -11.02 6.93 2.40
CA GLY A 246 -10.03 7.26 1.38
C GLY A 246 -9.05 8.38 1.77
N ARG A 247 -9.12 8.93 2.99
CA ARG A 247 -8.21 10.00 3.45
C ARG A 247 -6.81 9.52 3.79
N HIS A 248 -6.64 8.23 4.04
CA HIS A 248 -5.39 7.59 4.41
C HIS A 248 -5.15 6.41 3.48
N ILE A 249 -4.12 6.50 2.64
CA ILE A 249 -3.78 5.48 1.65
C ILE A 249 -2.35 4.99 1.93
N PRO A 250 -2.20 3.85 2.61
CA PRO A 250 -0.90 3.18 2.72
C PRO A 250 -0.36 2.80 1.35
N TRP A 251 0.97 2.79 1.24
CA TRP A 251 1.64 2.46 -0.01
C TRP A 251 2.68 1.38 0.23
N PHE A 252 2.94 0.57 -0.79
CA PHE A 252 4.08 -0.34 -0.75
C PHE A 252 4.60 -0.66 -2.15
N SER A 253 5.90 -0.91 -2.20
CA SER A 253 6.64 -1.34 -3.40
C SER A 253 7.34 -2.65 -3.05
N SER A 254 7.23 -3.66 -3.91
CA SER A 254 7.78 -5.00 -3.69
C SER A 254 8.61 -5.48 -4.88
N SER A 255 9.75 -6.09 -4.58
CA SER A 255 10.62 -6.79 -5.53
C SER A 255 10.89 -8.23 -5.09
N VAL A 256 10.09 -8.72 -4.15
CA VAL A 256 10.17 -10.07 -3.60
C VAL A 256 9.48 -11.01 -4.58
N SER A 257 10.21 -12.02 -5.06
CA SER A 257 9.66 -13.07 -5.92
C SER A 257 9.43 -14.39 -5.18
N LYS A 258 9.85 -14.46 -3.92
CA LYS A 258 9.77 -15.68 -3.11
C LYS A 258 8.50 -15.65 -2.29
N GLU A 259 7.71 -16.71 -2.39
CA GLU A 259 6.51 -16.91 -1.59
C GLU A 259 6.88 -16.93 -0.10
N PHE A 260 6.19 -16.10 0.69
CA PHE A 260 6.37 -16.04 2.13
C PHE A 260 5.06 -15.70 2.84
N PHE A 261 4.83 -16.37 3.95
CA PHE A 261 3.69 -16.16 4.83
C PHE A 261 4.19 -15.74 6.21
N PHE A 262 3.70 -14.62 6.72
CA PHE A 262 3.94 -14.26 8.12
C PHE A 262 3.40 -15.35 9.06
N ALA A 263 2.21 -15.87 8.77
CA ALA A 263 1.59 -16.99 9.45
C ALA A 263 1.36 -18.17 8.48
N PRO A 264 2.31 -19.10 8.32
CA PRO A 264 2.19 -20.17 7.31
C PRO A 264 1.11 -21.21 7.65
N ASN A 265 0.87 -21.48 8.93
CA ASN A 265 -0.21 -22.36 9.40
C ASN A 265 -0.54 -22.05 10.87
N LYS A 266 -1.64 -22.62 11.37
CA LYS A 266 -2.09 -22.43 12.76
C LYS A 266 -1.08 -23.00 13.77
N LYS A 267 -0.50 -24.17 13.47
CA LYS A 267 0.51 -24.83 14.32
C LYS A 267 1.75 -23.94 14.54
N PHE A 268 2.18 -23.21 13.51
CA PHE A 268 3.27 -22.25 13.60
C PHE A 268 2.90 -21.12 14.57
N LEU A 269 1.70 -20.55 14.47
CA LEU A 269 1.25 -19.52 15.41
C LEU A 269 1.22 -20.04 16.85
N GLU A 270 0.68 -21.24 17.08
CA GLU A 270 0.62 -21.91 18.38
C GLU A 270 2.00 -22.09 19.02
N GLN A 271 3.04 -22.38 18.22
CA GLN A 271 4.42 -22.51 18.70
C GLN A 271 4.97 -21.21 19.29
N TYR A 272 4.54 -20.06 18.75
CA TYR A 272 5.06 -18.74 19.11
C TYR A 272 4.07 -17.91 19.93
N VAL A 273 2.93 -18.46 20.34
CA VAL A 273 2.04 -17.78 21.30
C VAL A 273 2.85 -17.49 22.57
N LEU A 274 2.99 -16.20 22.89
CA LEU A 274 3.58 -15.77 24.15
C LEU A 274 2.77 -16.39 25.29
N LYS A 275 3.37 -17.34 26.01
CA LYS A 275 2.73 -17.93 27.20
C LYS A 275 2.43 -16.78 28.17
N PRO A 276 1.19 -16.66 28.69
CA PRO A 276 0.89 -15.62 29.65
C PRO A 276 1.84 -15.75 30.84
N VAL A 277 2.56 -14.67 31.14
CA VAL A 277 3.31 -14.56 32.39
C VAL A 277 2.26 -14.50 33.50
N VAL A 278 2.14 -15.58 34.26
CA VAL A 278 1.31 -15.61 35.47
C VAL A 278 1.99 -14.71 36.50
N VAL A 279 1.61 -13.44 36.53
CA VAL A 279 1.96 -12.54 37.63
C VAL A 279 1.02 -12.89 38.78
N LYS A 280 1.57 -13.57 39.80
CA LYS A 280 0.90 -13.69 41.10
C LYS A 280 0.90 -12.29 41.73
N ASN A 281 -0.24 -11.61 41.68
CA ASN A 281 -0.43 -10.38 42.45
C ASN A 281 -0.88 -10.78 43.86
N GLU A 282 0.04 -10.75 44.82
CA GLU A 282 -0.28 -10.63 46.23
C GLU A 282 -0.35 -9.14 46.61
N ASP A 283 -1.41 -8.81 47.34
CA ASP A 283 -1.62 -7.65 48.22
C ASP A 283 -1.90 -6.24 47.64
N SER A 284 -3.20 -6.02 47.46
CA SER A 284 -4.10 -5.17 48.26
C SER A 284 -3.73 -3.70 48.64
N ASN A 285 -4.61 -2.80 48.16
CA ASN A 285 -5.51 -1.90 48.93
C ASN A 285 -5.22 -0.38 49.14
N LYS A 286 -6.36 0.34 49.10
CA LYS A 286 -6.72 1.70 49.60
C LYS A 286 -6.27 2.91 48.75
N SER A 287 -7.06 3.96 48.50
CA SER A 287 -8.36 4.50 48.99
C SER A 287 -8.88 5.52 47.94
N ARG A 288 -10.16 5.53 47.55
CA ARG A 288 -11.34 6.26 48.08
C ARG A 288 -11.48 7.76 47.66
N VAL A 289 -12.40 7.98 46.70
CA VAL A 289 -13.50 9.00 46.61
C VAL A 289 -13.19 10.49 46.74
N THR A 290 -13.67 11.31 45.76
CA THR A 290 -14.69 12.36 45.95
C THR A 290 -15.26 12.92 44.62
N ASP A 291 -16.59 13.08 44.61
CA ASP A 291 -17.47 13.70 43.61
C ASP A 291 -17.26 15.22 43.45
N SER A 292 -17.62 15.76 42.27
CA SER A 292 -18.73 16.72 42.08
C SER A 292 -18.54 17.72 40.91
N SER A 293 -19.44 17.59 39.93
CA SER A 293 -20.38 18.63 39.46
C SER A 293 -19.93 19.85 38.62
N ASN A 294 -20.52 19.89 37.42
CA ASN A 294 -21.14 21.02 36.69
C ASN A 294 -20.27 22.16 36.11
N GLN A 295 -20.36 22.39 34.80
CA GLN A 295 -21.29 23.38 34.20
C GLN A 295 -21.21 23.46 32.66
N THR A 296 -22.39 23.70 32.09
CA THR A 296 -22.78 23.86 30.69
C THR A 296 -22.50 25.28 30.17
N VAL A 297 -22.10 25.45 28.90
CA VAL A 297 -22.46 26.62 28.08
C VAL A 297 -22.61 26.21 26.60
N ALA A 298 -23.73 26.60 25.99
CA ALA A 298 -24.07 26.45 24.58
C ALA A 298 -23.57 27.64 23.74
N ALA A 299 -23.30 27.43 22.44
CA ALA A 299 -23.92 28.17 21.32
C ALA A 299 -23.08 28.21 20.02
N LYS A 300 -23.79 27.87 18.92
CA LYS A 300 -23.79 28.47 17.57
C LYS A 300 -22.89 27.94 16.43
N GLN A 301 -23.62 27.59 15.36
CA GLN A 301 -23.26 27.35 13.97
C GLN A 301 -22.77 28.61 13.25
N SER A 302 -21.98 28.45 12.18
CA SER A 302 -22.13 29.25 10.95
C SER A 302 -21.49 28.53 9.74
N ASP A 303 -22.39 28.12 8.84
CA ASP A 303 -22.45 28.24 7.38
C ASP A 303 -21.24 28.14 6.42
N ASN A 304 -21.64 27.59 5.27
CA ASN A 304 -20.96 27.15 4.07
C ASN A 304 -20.93 28.23 2.96
N GLN A 305 -20.35 27.86 1.80
CA GLN A 305 -20.56 28.40 0.43
C GLN A 305 -19.64 29.58 -0.04
N THR A 306 -19.04 29.67 -1.25
CA THR A 306 -19.17 28.98 -2.56
C THR A 306 -17.94 29.23 -3.49
N ASN A 307 -17.76 28.30 -4.45
CA ASN A 307 -17.00 28.24 -5.72
C ASN A 307 -16.76 29.53 -6.55
N GLN A 308 -15.72 29.49 -7.39
CA GLN A 308 -15.76 29.97 -8.80
C GLN A 308 -14.88 29.11 -9.74
N ASN A 309 -15.43 28.78 -10.92
CA ASN A 309 -14.83 28.06 -12.05
C ASN A 309 -14.17 29.02 -13.05
N ALA A 310 -13.19 28.54 -13.82
CA ALA A 310 -12.78 29.15 -15.09
C ALA A 310 -12.49 28.07 -16.16
N GLU A 311 -13.19 28.19 -17.29
CA GLU A 311 -13.08 27.39 -18.53
C GLU A 311 -11.76 27.68 -19.28
N ILE A 312 -11.15 26.65 -19.89
CA ILE A 312 -10.08 26.83 -20.89
C ILE A 312 -10.34 25.96 -22.14
N VAL A 313 -10.29 26.66 -23.27
CA VAL A 313 -10.56 26.29 -24.66
C VAL A 313 -9.64 25.19 -25.20
N ILE A 314 -10.19 24.21 -25.93
CA ILE A 314 -9.44 23.16 -26.66
C ILE A 314 -9.19 23.61 -28.10
N THR A 315 -7.92 23.72 -28.50
CA THR A 315 -7.55 23.85 -29.91
C THR A 315 -7.23 22.47 -30.48
N GLU A 316 -7.90 22.13 -31.56
CA GLU A 316 -7.90 20.85 -32.27
C GLU A 316 -6.49 20.49 -32.80
N LEU A 317 -5.94 19.35 -32.37
CA LEU A 317 -4.70 18.79 -32.93
C LEU A 317 -5.07 17.90 -34.14
N ALA A 318 -4.46 18.20 -35.29
CA ALA A 318 -4.70 17.54 -36.58
C ALA A 318 -4.49 16.01 -36.54
N THR A 319 -5.34 15.29 -37.27
CA THR A 319 -5.35 13.83 -37.42
C THR A 319 -4.24 13.34 -38.37
N PRO A 320 -3.33 12.44 -37.95
CA PRO A 320 -2.43 11.72 -38.85
C PRO A 320 -3.05 10.41 -39.39
N PRO A 321 -2.58 9.87 -40.53
CA PRO A 321 -3.23 8.79 -41.27
C PRO A 321 -2.95 7.37 -40.72
N ASP A 322 -3.93 6.50 -41.00
CA ASP A 322 -4.11 5.04 -40.92
C ASP A 322 -3.03 4.12 -40.29
N ASP A 323 -3.52 3.17 -39.49
CA ASP A 323 -2.82 2.08 -38.76
C ASP A 323 -2.16 2.43 -37.40
N GLN A 324 -2.74 3.39 -36.66
CA GLN A 324 -2.22 3.88 -35.37
C GLN A 324 -2.36 2.84 -34.24
N ARG A 325 -1.37 1.95 -34.14
CA ARG A 325 -0.97 1.32 -32.87
C ARG A 325 0.07 2.14 -32.12
N ILE A 326 0.46 3.27 -32.67
CA ILE A 326 1.41 4.21 -32.09
C ILE A 326 0.75 5.59 -32.06
N PHE A 327 0.66 6.17 -30.87
CA PHE A 327 0.07 7.48 -30.62
C PHE A 327 1.12 8.41 -30.04
N ARG A 328 1.05 9.68 -30.40
CA ARG A 328 1.87 10.75 -29.82
C ARG A 328 0.95 11.80 -29.21
N LEU A 329 1.13 12.06 -27.93
CA LEU A 329 0.30 12.95 -27.12
C LEU A 329 1.19 14.06 -26.58
N LYS A 330 0.69 15.30 -26.52
CA LYS A 330 1.38 16.36 -25.79
C LYS A 330 1.08 16.23 -24.30
N ARG A 331 2.06 16.45 -23.43
CA ARG A 331 1.91 16.43 -21.97
C ARG A 331 0.76 17.32 -21.50
N ALA A 332 0.69 18.56 -22.01
CA ALA A 332 -0.39 19.49 -21.69
C ALA A 332 -1.79 18.96 -22.03
N TYR A 333 -1.92 18.18 -23.12
CA TYR A 333 -3.20 17.56 -23.48
C TYR A 333 -3.56 16.44 -22.51
N VAL A 334 -2.59 15.60 -22.13
CA VAL A 334 -2.80 14.54 -21.13
C VAL A 334 -3.22 15.15 -19.78
N ASP A 335 -2.52 16.19 -19.32
CA ASP A 335 -2.80 16.86 -18.06
C ASP A 335 -4.20 17.50 -18.03
N GLN A 336 -4.63 18.11 -19.15
CA GLN A 336 -5.98 18.67 -19.29
C GLN A 336 -7.08 17.60 -19.17
N GLN A 337 -6.84 16.41 -19.73
CA GLN A 337 -7.80 15.30 -19.68
C GLN A 337 -7.88 14.70 -18.27
N LEU A 338 -6.73 14.60 -17.58
CA LEU A 338 -6.65 14.14 -16.19
C LEU A 338 -7.26 15.13 -15.19
N ALA A 339 -7.16 16.44 -15.46
CA ALA A 339 -7.82 17.47 -14.65
C ALA A 339 -9.36 17.35 -14.66
N ASN A 340 -9.92 16.73 -15.71
CA ASN A 340 -11.36 16.48 -15.86
C ASN A 340 -11.71 15.01 -15.63
N LEU A 341 -11.25 14.45 -14.51
CA LEU A 341 -11.42 13.04 -14.15
C LEU A 341 -12.88 12.57 -14.20
N ASN A 342 -13.83 13.43 -13.82
CA ASN A 342 -15.26 13.10 -13.90
C ASN A 342 -15.74 12.81 -15.33
N THR A 343 -15.25 13.54 -16.32
CA THR A 343 -15.59 13.29 -17.73
C THR A 343 -14.91 12.01 -18.21
N LEU A 344 -13.64 11.82 -17.85
CA LEU A 344 -12.85 10.64 -18.18
C LEU A 344 -13.51 9.35 -17.64
N LEU A 345 -13.97 9.36 -16.38
CA LEU A 345 -14.68 8.21 -15.78
C LEU A 345 -16.08 7.97 -16.36
N ASN A 346 -16.71 8.97 -17.00
CA ASN A 346 -18.02 8.83 -17.64
C ASN A 346 -17.93 8.47 -19.14
N ASP A 347 -16.74 8.57 -19.72
CA ASP A 347 -16.48 8.29 -21.14
C ASP A 347 -16.03 6.84 -21.38
N ALA A 348 -15.62 6.13 -20.34
CA ALA A 348 -15.43 4.69 -20.39
C ALA A 348 -15.78 4.01 -19.07
N ARG A 349 -16.39 2.83 -19.15
CA ARG A 349 -16.64 1.94 -18.00
C ARG A 349 -15.76 0.72 -18.11
N VAL A 350 -14.84 0.58 -17.16
CA VAL A 350 -13.97 -0.59 -17.03
C VAL A 350 -14.47 -1.44 -15.86
N ILE A 351 -14.76 -2.71 -16.10
CA ILE A 351 -15.26 -3.63 -15.06
C ILE A 351 -14.35 -4.86 -14.95
N PRO A 352 -14.21 -5.45 -13.75
CA PRO A 352 -13.55 -6.73 -13.60
C PRO A 352 -14.40 -7.85 -14.21
N ILE A 353 -13.75 -8.79 -14.89
CA ILE A 353 -14.32 -10.03 -15.40
C ILE A 353 -13.44 -11.21 -15.01
N GLU A 354 -14.02 -12.40 -14.91
CA GLU A 354 -13.27 -13.64 -14.71
C GLU A 354 -13.22 -14.43 -16.02
N GLN A 355 -12.03 -14.75 -16.50
CA GLN A 355 -11.81 -15.59 -17.68
C GLN A 355 -10.67 -16.57 -17.39
N ASP A 356 -10.92 -17.86 -17.61
CA ASP A 356 -9.98 -18.96 -17.34
C ASP A 356 -9.50 -19.02 -15.87
N GLY A 357 -10.40 -18.68 -14.93
CA GLY A 357 -10.11 -18.65 -13.48
C GLY A 357 -9.18 -17.50 -13.06
N LYS A 358 -9.01 -16.48 -13.92
CA LYS A 358 -8.19 -15.29 -13.66
C LYS A 358 -9.01 -14.02 -13.82
N PRO A 359 -8.84 -13.03 -12.92
CA PRO A 359 -9.49 -11.74 -13.05
C PRO A 359 -8.78 -10.88 -14.12
N TRP A 360 -9.58 -10.23 -14.97
CA TRP A 360 -9.16 -9.30 -16.01
C TRP A 360 -10.03 -8.05 -15.96
N PHE A 361 -9.64 -6.99 -16.67
CA PHE A 361 -10.46 -5.81 -16.85
C PHE A 361 -10.94 -5.70 -18.29
N ILE A 362 -12.22 -5.45 -18.46
CA ILE A 362 -12.82 -5.22 -19.78
C ILE A 362 -13.37 -3.80 -19.87
N PHE A 363 -13.15 -3.17 -21.02
CA PHE A 363 -13.89 -1.97 -21.42
C PHE A 363 -15.32 -2.36 -21.76
N ASP A 364 -16.21 -2.31 -20.77
CA ASP A 364 -17.62 -2.64 -20.97
C ASP A 364 -18.35 -1.55 -21.76
N PHE A 365 -17.91 -0.31 -21.63
CA PHE A 365 -18.38 0.82 -22.40
C PHE A 365 -17.24 1.79 -22.71
N VAL A 366 -17.22 2.31 -23.94
CA VAL A 366 -16.37 3.38 -24.45
C VAL A 366 -17.28 4.29 -25.26
N ARG A 367 -17.33 5.58 -24.90
CA ARG A 367 -18.14 6.59 -25.58
C ARG A 367 -17.49 6.97 -26.91
N GLU A 368 -18.30 7.08 -27.95
CA GLU A 368 -17.89 7.61 -29.25
C GLU A 368 -17.44 9.08 -29.11
N GLY A 369 -16.37 9.45 -29.80
CA GLY A 369 -15.69 10.74 -29.71
C GLY A 369 -14.80 10.94 -28.48
N SER A 370 -14.78 9.99 -27.54
CA SER A 370 -13.98 10.08 -26.31
C SER A 370 -12.48 9.96 -26.56
N ILE A 371 -11.69 10.35 -25.56
CA ILE A 371 -10.24 10.12 -25.60
C ILE A 371 -9.91 8.63 -25.73
N TYR A 372 -10.66 7.72 -25.10
CA TYR A 372 -10.40 6.28 -25.18
C TYR A 372 -10.55 5.76 -26.61
N GLU A 373 -11.59 6.19 -27.34
CA GLU A 373 -11.77 5.82 -28.74
C GLU A 373 -10.66 6.42 -29.62
N LYS A 374 -10.31 7.69 -29.39
CA LYS A 374 -9.19 8.36 -30.09
C LYS A 374 -7.85 7.69 -29.83
N LEU A 375 -7.69 7.00 -28.69
CA LEU A 375 -6.54 6.19 -28.31
C LEU A 375 -6.64 4.73 -28.81
N GLY A 376 -7.64 4.41 -29.64
CA GLY A 376 -7.80 3.12 -30.32
C GLY A 376 -8.55 2.05 -29.51
N LEU A 377 -9.12 2.39 -28.35
CA LEU A 377 -9.85 1.46 -27.48
C LEU A 377 -11.30 1.32 -27.92
N LYS A 378 -11.83 0.10 -27.77
CA LYS A 378 -13.19 -0.27 -28.17
C LYS A 378 -13.90 -1.03 -27.06
N ASN A 379 -15.22 -1.05 -27.17
CA ASN A 379 -16.06 -1.93 -26.35
C ASN A 379 -15.57 -3.38 -26.46
N LYS A 380 -15.53 -4.07 -25.32
CA LYS A 380 -15.09 -5.45 -25.13
C LYS A 380 -13.59 -5.72 -25.28
N ASP A 381 -12.77 -4.68 -25.36
CA ASP A 381 -11.33 -4.84 -25.19
C ASP A 381 -11.00 -5.30 -23.77
N VAL A 382 -10.22 -6.38 -23.65
CA VAL A 382 -9.72 -6.87 -22.37
C VAL A 382 -8.30 -6.40 -22.17
N ILE A 383 -8.02 -5.70 -21.08
CA ILE A 383 -6.68 -5.26 -20.71
C ILE A 383 -5.88 -6.49 -20.25
N VAL A 384 -4.78 -6.78 -20.94
CA VAL A 384 -3.90 -7.92 -20.62
C VAL A 384 -2.66 -7.43 -19.88
N GLN A 385 -1.97 -6.43 -20.43
CA GLN A 385 -0.80 -5.82 -19.80
C GLN A 385 -0.74 -4.32 -20.07
N ILE A 386 -0.13 -3.59 -19.16
CA ILE A 386 0.23 -2.19 -19.36
C ILE A 386 1.67 -2.01 -18.85
N ASN A 387 2.56 -1.48 -19.68
CA ASN A 387 3.99 -1.38 -19.42
C ASN A 387 4.62 -2.73 -19.01
N GLY A 388 4.08 -3.84 -19.51
CA GLY A 388 4.49 -5.20 -19.16
C GLY A 388 3.94 -5.74 -17.84
N PHE A 389 3.16 -4.96 -17.09
CA PHE A 389 2.48 -5.38 -15.87
C PHE A 389 1.08 -5.89 -16.15
N THR A 390 0.73 -7.05 -15.60
CA THR A 390 -0.65 -7.57 -15.66
C THR A 390 -1.57 -6.77 -14.75
N VAL A 391 -2.72 -6.37 -15.27
CA VAL A 391 -3.76 -5.65 -14.52
C VAL A 391 -4.88 -6.62 -14.22
N ASP A 392 -4.82 -7.27 -13.07
CA ASP A 392 -5.75 -8.34 -12.67
C ASP A 392 -6.53 -7.98 -11.39
N ASN A 393 -6.25 -6.84 -10.76
CA ASN A 393 -7.08 -6.31 -9.66
C ASN A 393 -7.11 -4.77 -9.62
N LEU A 394 -8.11 -4.22 -8.92
CA LEU A 394 -8.40 -2.78 -8.88
C LEU A 394 -7.25 -1.98 -8.25
N PRO A 395 -6.60 -2.44 -7.16
CA PRO A 395 -5.40 -1.78 -6.63
C PRO A 395 -4.26 -1.68 -7.64
N LYS A 396 -3.97 -2.75 -8.41
CA LYS A 396 -2.96 -2.70 -9.49
C LYS A 396 -3.38 -1.75 -10.60
N ALA A 397 -4.67 -1.69 -10.94
CA ALA A 397 -5.20 -0.76 -11.94
C ALA A 397 -5.00 0.70 -11.50
N LEU A 398 -5.26 1.03 -10.23
CA LEU A 398 -5.05 2.37 -9.66
C LEU A 398 -3.55 2.73 -9.57
N LYS A 399 -2.70 1.81 -9.05
CA LYS A 399 -1.24 1.99 -9.00
C LYS A 399 -0.64 2.26 -10.38
N LEU A 400 -1.13 1.53 -11.37
CA LEU A 400 -0.70 1.67 -12.73
C LEU A 400 -1.20 2.97 -13.34
N PHE A 401 -2.46 3.36 -13.11
CA PHE A 401 -2.99 4.65 -13.55
C PHE A 401 -2.12 5.81 -13.05
N GLU A 402 -1.69 5.78 -11.79
CA GLU A 402 -0.78 6.79 -11.21
C GLU A 402 0.63 6.74 -11.83
N ALA A 403 1.19 5.56 -12.03
CA ALA A 403 2.50 5.41 -12.69
C ALA A 403 2.48 5.93 -14.14
N LEU A 404 1.40 5.68 -14.87
CA LEU A 404 1.22 6.13 -16.25
C LEU A 404 1.20 7.66 -16.39
N GLN A 405 0.78 8.40 -15.35
CA GLN A 405 0.78 9.87 -15.38
C GLN A 405 2.20 10.45 -15.52
N LEU A 406 3.21 9.71 -15.07
CA LEU A 406 4.61 10.15 -15.03
C LEU A 406 5.46 9.58 -16.16
N GLU A 407 4.92 8.64 -16.93
CA GLU A 407 5.64 8.01 -18.03
C GLU A 407 5.64 8.89 -19.30
N GLU A 408 6.75 8.89 -20.02
CA GLU A 408 6.84 9.47 -21.38
C GLU A 408 6.47 8.43 -22.45
N LYS A 409 6.38 7.16 -22.07
CA LYS A 409 5.99 6.06 -22.96
C LYS A 409 5.11 5.05 -22.23
N ILE A 410 3.99 4.72 -22.83
CA ILE A 410 3.05 3.71 -22.35
C ILE A 410 2.92 2.62 -23.41
N THR A 411 3.01 1.36 -23.01
CA THR A 411 2.64 0.21 -23.84
C THR A 411 1.39 -0.45 -23.26
N LEU A 412 0.39 -0.69 -24.09
CA LEU A 412 -0.86 -1.33 -23.69
C LEU A 412 -1.08 -2.57 -24.56
N ARG A 413 -1.16 -3.72 -23.91
CA ARG A 413 -1.53 -4.98 -24.55
C ARG A 413 -2.96 -5.29 -24.18
N ILE A 414 -3.81 -5.46 -25.20
CA ILE A 414 -5.18 -5.89 -25.04
C ILE A 414 -5.43 -7.21 -25.76
N LYS A 415 -6.55 -7.85 -25.41
CA LYS A 415 -7.16 -8.94 -26.18
C LYS A 415 -8.48 -8.42 -26.75
N ARG A 416 -8.58 -8.36 -28.07
CA ARG A 416 -9.78 -7.96 -28.83
C ARG A 416 -10.24 -9.16 -29.66
N GLU A 417 -11.48 -9.61 -29.43
CA GLU A 417 -12.07 -10.75 -30.15
C GLU A 417 -11.17 -12.01 -30.16
N GLY A 418 -10.43 -12.22 -29.08
CA GLY A 418 -9.49 -13.35 -28.96
C GLY A 418 -8.07 -13.08 -29.46
N GLN A 419 -7.84 -12.01 -30.21
CA GLN A 419 -6.53 -11.64 -30.74
C GLN A 419 -5.80 -10.63 -29.85
N ILE A 420 -4.50 -10.81 -29.68
CA ILE A 420 -3.66 -9.86 -28.93
C ILE A 420 -3.32 -8.66 -29.82
N THR A 421 -3.53 -7.46 -29.29
CA THR A 421 -3.17 -6.20 -29.94
C THR A 421 -2.33 -5.36 -28.99
N ASP A 422 -1.20 -4.84 -29.49
CA ASP A 422 -0.28 -3.99 -28.74
C ASP A 422 -0.39 -2.54 -29.24
N PHE A 423 -0.55 -1.61 -28.31
CA PHE A 423 -0.53 -0.17 -28.53
C PHE A 423 0.67 0.47 -27.83
N GLN A 424 1.20 1.56 -28.40
CA GLN A 424 2.23 2.39 -27.82
C GLN A 424 1.77 3.84 -27.82
N TYR A 425 1.88 4.52 -26.68
CA TYR A 425 1.59 5.94 -26.53
C TYR A 425 2.87 6.63 -26.10
N PHE A 426 3.27 7.67 -26.80
CA PHE A 426 4.39 8.53 -26.45
C PHE A 426 3.84 9.87 -25.99
N ILE A 427 4.32 10.38 -24.85
CA ILE A 427 3.87 11.64 -24.27
C ILE A 427 5.04 12.63 -24.35
N ASP A 428 4.98 13.46 -25.38
CA ASP A 428 5.98 14.49 -25.68
C ASP A 428 5.80 15.68 -24.72
N SER A 429 6.90 16.22 -24.21
CA SER A 429 6.95 17.33 -23.24
C SER A 429 6.36 18.64 -23.74
#